data_AF-A0A3A2I8M9-F1
#
_entry.id   AF-A0A3A2I8M9-F1
#
_cell.length_a   1.000
_cell.length_b   1.000
_cell.length_c   1.000
_cell.angle_alpha   90.00
_cell.angle_beta   90.00
_cell.angle_gamma   90.00
#
_symmetry.space_group_name_H-M   'P 1'
#
loop_
_entity.id
_entity.type
_entity.pdbx_description
1 polymer ?
#
loop_
_entity_poly.entity_id
_entity_poly.type
_entity_poly.pdbx_seq_one_letter_code
_entity_poly.pdbx_strand_id
1 'polypeptide(L)'
;MKYRLGLREITESDIRVDCPFMPESEDYPMYVEAFVADFNNLEIVDNAFEENNSVVIELAEGVTGEQLRQASISIHQNYWEKLRTTGFDKIA
;
A
#
# COMPACT_ATOMS: atom_id res chain seq x y z
N MET A 1 -8.42 14.82 1.73
CA MET A 1 -8.16 14.54 0.28
C MET A 1 -8.06 13.03 0.12
N LYS A 2 -8.54 12.42 -0.97
CA LYS A 2 -8.54 10.96 -1.12
C LYS A 2 -7.66 10.47 -2.25
N TYR A 3 -6.88 9.43 -1.94
CA TYR A 3 -6.01 8.73 -2.88
C TYR A 3 -6.39 7.26 -2.95
N ARG A 4 -6.14 6.66 -4.11
CA ARG A 4 -6.23 5.22 -4.34
C ARG A 4 -4.85 4.67 -4.66
N LEU A 5 -4.56 3.50 -4.11
CA LEU A 5 -3.35 2.74 -4.36
C LEU A 5 -3.75 1.29 -4.65
N GLY A 6 -3.67 0.86 -5.90
CA GLY A 6 -3.98 -0.51 -6.29
C GLY A 6 -2.99 -1.50 -5.67
N LEU A 7 -3.49 -2.70 -5.37
CA LEU A 7 -2.78 -3.82 -4.77
C LEU A 7 -2.88 -5.04 -5.69
N ARG A 8 -1.84 -5.86 -5.73
CA ARG A 8 -1.89 -7.19 -6.34
C ARG A 8 -0.92 -8.15 -5.65
N GLU A 9 -1.18 -9.44 -5.80
CA GLU A 9 -0.26 -10.51 -5.43
C GLU A 9 1.05 -10.43 -6.22
N ILE A 10 2.12 -10.90 -5.59
CA ILE A 10 3.38 -11.20 -6.26
C ILE A 10 3.19 -12.51 -7.03
N THR A 11 3.56 -12.51 -8.31
CA THR A 11 3.47 -13.68 -9.17
C THR A 11 4.87 -14.12 -9.62
N GLU A 12 5.02 -15.28 -10.26
CA GLU A 12 6.31 -15.73 -10.81
C GLU A 12 6.97 -14.70 -11.74
N SER A 13 6.15 -13.90 -12.45
CA SER A 13 6.64 -12.84 -13.35
C SER A 13 7.32 -11.67 -12.62
N ASP A 14 7.14 -11.58 -11.31
CA ASP A 14 7.70 -10.54 -10.45
C ASP A 14 9.03 -10.93 -9.80
N ILE A 15 9.43 -12.21 -9.94
CA ILE A 15 10.64 -12.74 -9.32
C ILE A 15 11.88 -12.11 -9.96
N ARG A 16 12.67 -11.42 -9.13
CA ARG A 16 13.90 -10.70 -9.51
C ARG A 16 14.90 -10.74 -8.36
N VAL A 17 16.10 -10.16 -8.56
CA VAL A 17 17.12 -10.08 -7.50
C VAL A 17 16.58 -9.43 -6.22
N ASP A 18 15.74 -8.40 -6.35
CA ASP A 18 15.14 -7.67 -5.23
C ASP A 18 13.82 -8.26 -4.71
N CYS A 19 13.38 -9.39 -5.27
CA CYS A 19 12.21 -10.16 -4.82
C CYS A 19 12.39 -11.62 -5.26
N PRO A 20 13.27 -12.37 -4.58
CA PRO A 20 13.72 -13.68 -5.06
C PRO A 20 12.70 -14.80 -4.89
N PHE A 21 11.67 -14.59 -4.06
CA PHE A 21 10.66 -15.59 -3.75
C PHE A 21 9.24 -15.04 -3.94
N MET A 22 8.31 -15.93 -4.26
CA MET A 22 6.88 -15.66 -4.25
C MET A 22 6.35 -16.02 -2.86
N PRO A 23 5.61 -15.12 -2.18
CA PRO A 23 4.89 -15.45 -0.95
C PRO A 23 3.82 -16.50 -1.17
N GLU A 24 3.43 -17.20 -0.11
CA GLU A 24 2.26 -18.08 -0.14
C GLU A 24 1.00 -17.24 -0.41
N SER A 25 0.23 -17.59 -1.44
CA SER A 25 -0.99 -16.84 -1.82
C SER A 25 -2.03 -16.78 -0.69
N GLU A 26 -2.06 -17.78 0.20
CA GLU A 26 -2.96 -17.80 1.36
C GLU A 26 -2.68 -16.67 2.36
N ASP A 27 -1.44 -16.17 2.40
CA ASP A 27 -1.04 -15.06 3.27
C ASP A 27 -1.38 -13.68 2.69
N TYR A 28 -1.75 -13.60 1.41
CA TYR A 28 -2.00 -12.31 0.75
C TYR A 28 -3.02 -11.43 1.48
N PRO A 29 -4.20 -11.93 1.90
CA PRO A 29 -5.15 -11.12 2.67
C PRO A 29 -4.57 -10.58 3.98
N MET A 30 -3.75 -11.37 4.68
CA MET A 30 -3.06 -10.94 5.90
C MET A 30 -2.08 -9.79 5.61
N TYR A 31 -1.32 -9.88 4.50
CA TYR A 31 -0.43 -8.79 4.11
C TYR A 31 -1.18 -7.52 3.73
N VAL A 32 -2.33 -7.64 3.06
CA VAL A 32 -3.18 -6.49 2.73
C VAL A 32 -3.74 -5.84 3.99
N GLU A 33 -4.26 -6.62 4.94
CA GLU A 33 -4.78 -6.10 6.21
C GLU A 33 -3.68 -5.36 7.00
N ALA A 34 -2.50 -5.96 7.13
CA ALA A 34 -1.37 -5.34 7.81
C ALA A 34 -0.90 -4.05 7.10
N PHE A 35 -0.87 -4.06 5.76
CA PHE A 35 -0.51 -2.89 4.98
C PHE A 35 -1.50 -1.72 5.18
N VAL A 36 -2.81 -2.01 5.18
CA VAL A 36 -3.86 -1.01 5.47
C VAL A 36 -3.74 -0.49 6.91
N ALA A 37 -3.45 -1.35 7.87
CA ALA A 37 -3.24 -0.95 9.27
C ALA A 37 -2.05 -0.01 9.41
N ASP A 38 -0.94 -0.26 8.70
CA ASP A 38 0.24 0.61 8.73
C ASP A 38 -0.06 2.00 8.14
N PHE A 39 -0.90 2.11 7.11
CA PHE A 39 -1.36 3.42 6.62
C PHE A 39 -2.23 4.15 7.64
N ASN A 40 -3.11 3.45 8.37
CA ASN A 40 -3.91 4.04 9.45
C ASN A 40 -3.06 4.51 10.63
N ASN A 41 -1.83 3.99 10.80
CA ASN A 41 -0.91 4.44 11.83
C ASN A 41 -0.13 5.71 11.46
N LEU A 42 -0.25 6.21 10.23
CA LEU A 42 0.38 7.48 9.82
C LEU A 42 -0.44 8.67 10.33
N GLU A 43 0.21 9.60 11.05
CA GLU A 43 -0.44 10.82 11.58
C GLU A 43 -1.08 11.72 10.49
N ILE A 44 -0.65 11.55 9.23
CA ILE A 44 -1.13 12.31 8.08
C ILE A 44 -2.34 11.67 7.39
N VAL A 45 -2.78 10.51 7.86
CA VAL A 45 -3.91 9.73 7.33
C VAL A 45 -5.04 9.77 8.38
N ASP A 46 -6.21 10.23 7.97
CA ASP A 46 -7.41 10.20 8.81
C ASP A 46 -8.02 8.78 8.83
N ASN A 47 -8.00 8.10 7.68
CA ASN A 47 -8.54 6.76 7.51
C ASN A 47 -7.95 6.08 6.27
N ALA A 48 -7.69 4.77 6.35
CA ALA A 48 -7.35 3.94 5.21
C ALA A 48 -8.14 2.62 5.24
N PHE A 49 -8.63 2.18 4.09
CA PHE A 49 -9.38 0.93 3.97
C PHE A 49 -9.13 0.24 2.64
N GLU A 50 -9.28 -1.08 2.63
CA GLU A 50 -9.24 -1.87 1.41
C GLU A 50 -10.59 -1.77 0.68
N GLU A 51 -10.53 -1.56 -0.64
CA GLU A 51 -11.67 -1.58 -1.53
C GLU A 51 -11.21 -2.01 -2.93
N ASN A 52 -11.76 -3.13 -3.43
CA ASN A 52 -11.53 -3.62 -4.81
C ASN A 52 -10.04 -3.79 -5.16
N ASN A 53 -9.29 -4.52 -4.35
CA ASN A 53 -7.84 -4.71 -4.50
C ASN A 53 -7.10 -3.37 -4.52
N SER A 54 -7.54 -2.40 -3.73
CA SER A 54 -6.88 -1.11 -3.60
C SER A 54 -6.99 -0.62 -2.17
N VAL A 55 -6.00 0.15 -1.72
CA VAL A 55 -6.15 0.95 -0.51
C VAL A 55 -6.69 2.32 -0.89
N VAL A 56 -7.82 2.69 -0.31
CA VAL A 56 -8.32 4.05 -0.32
C VAL A 56 -7.79 4.75 0.92
N ILE A 57 -7.11 5.88 0.73
CA ILE A 57 -6.42 6.62 1.78
C ILE A 57 -7.01 8.02 1.84
N GLU A 58 -7.57 8.36 3.00
CA GLU A 58 -8.10 9.68 3.32
C GLU A 58 -7.05 10.44 4.11
N LEU A 59 -6.55 11.54 3.54
CA LEU A 59 -5.55 12.39 4.17
C LEU A 59 -6.19 13.44 5.06
N ALA A 60 -5.52 13.69 6.19
CA ALA A 60 -5.80 14.78 7.11
C ALA A 60 -5.79 16.15 6.40
N GLU A 61 -6.51 17.11 7.00
CA GLU A 61 -6.63 18.46 6.44
C GLU A 61 -5.27 19.15 6.31
N GLY A 62 -5.03 19.81 5.16
CA GLY A 62 -3.77 20.52 4.88
C GLY A 62 -2.61 19.64 4.43
N VAL A 63 -2.77 18.31 4.41
CA VAL A 63 -1.75 17.37 3.92
C VAL A 63 -1.78 17.26 2.39
N THR A 64 -0.60 17.21 1.80
CA THR A 64 -0.40 17.04 0.35
C THR A 64 -0.06 15.60 -0.02
N GLY A 65 -0.33 15.23 -1.29
CA GLY A 65 0.08 13.92 -1.79
C GLY A 65 1.60 13.67 -1.80
N GLU A 66 2.41 14.72 -1.78
CA GLU A 66 3.87 14.58 -1.66
C GLU A 66 4.26 14.14 -0.25
N GLN A 67 3.62 14.70 0.78
CA GLN A 67 3.80 14.23 2.16
C GLN A 67 3.35 12.78 2.33
N LEU A 68 2.23 12.38 1.71
CA LEU A 68 1.81 10.97 1.66
C LEU A 68 2.90 10.08 1.05
N ARG A 69 3.43 10.46 -0.11
CA ARG A 69 4.48 9.71 -0.81
C ARG A 69 5.74 9.55 0.03
N GLN A 70 6.14 10.58 0.77
CA GLN A 70 7.32 10.53 1.63
C GLN A 70 7.07 9.66 2.87
N ALA A 71 5.93 9.81 3.53
CA ALA A 71 5.59 9.03 4.71
C ALA A 71 5.38 7.54 4.42
N SER A 72 4.91 7.20 3.21
CA SER A 72 4.63 5.81 2.85
C SER A 72 5.87 5.02 2.40
N ILE A 73 7.05 5.64 2.23
CA ILE A 73 8.27 4.97 1.71
C ILE A 73 8.61 3.74 2.55
N SER A 74 8.67 3.89 3.87
CA SER A 74 9.02 2.80 4.78
C SER A 74 7.98 1.67 4.75
N ILE A 75 6.69 2.02 4.64
CA ILE A 75 5.62 1.05 4.48
C ILE A 75 5.84 0.27 3.16
N HIS A 76 6.01 0.94 2.03
CA HIS A 76 6.25 0.23 0.76
C HIS A 76 7.48 -0.69 0.81
N GLN A 77 8.56 -0.27 1.48
CA GLN A 77 9.76 -1.09 1.66
C GLN A 77 9.48 -2.34 2.50
N ASN A 78 8.73 -2.22 3.59
CA ASN A 78 8.39 -3.33 4.49
C ASN A 78 7.53 -4.42 3.85
N TYR A 79 6.84 -4.09 2.75
CA TYR A 79 5.93 -5.00 2.03
C TYR A 79 6.41 -5.29 0.61
N TRP A 80 7.62 -4.85 0.25
CA TRP A 80 8.18 -5.04 -1.09
C TRP A 80 8.26 -6.51 -1.48
N GLU A 81 8.51 -7.42 -0.54
CA GLU A 81 8.55 -8.86 -0.82
C GLU A 81 7.22 -9.57 -0.57
N LYS A 82 6.15 -8.84 -0.23
CA LYS A 82 4.85 -9.40 0.20
C LYS A 82 3.72 -9.12 -0.80
N LEU A 83 3.69 -7.92 -1.38
CA LEU A 83 2.68 -7.50 -2.34
C LEU A 83 3.24 -6.50 -3.36
N ARG A 84 2.45 -6.17 -4.37
CA ARG A 84 2.78 -5.13 -5.35
C ARG A 84 1.73 -4.03 -5.28
N THR A 85 2.19 -2.80 -5.39
CA THR A 85 1.33 -1.62 -5.40
C THR A 85 1.36 -0.92 -6.75
N THR A 86 0.30 -0.21 -7.12
CA THR A 86 0.33 0.78 -8.20
C THR A 86 0.96 2.08 -7.69
N GLY A 87 0.93 3.14 -8.50
CA GLY A 87 1.14 4.50 -7.99
C GLY A 87 -0.09 5.03 -7.25
N PHE A 88 0.08 6.14 -6.52
CA PHE A 88 -1.04 6.87 -5.92
C PHE A 88 -1.78 7.68 -6.98
N ASP A 89 -3.07 7.39 -7.12
CA ASP A 89 -4.01 8.13 -7.97
C ASP A 89 -4.95 8.96 -7.10
N LYS A 90 -5.09 10.25 -7.39
CA LYS A 90 -6.03 11.12 -6.68
C LYS A 90 -7.46 10.81 -7.14
N ILE A 91 -8.37 10.55 -6.20
CA ILE A 91 -9.77 10.20 -6.51
C ILE A 91 -10.81 11.17 -5.91
N ALA A 92 -10.43 12.05 -4.98
CA ALA A 92 -11.23 13.20 -4.53
C ALA A 92 -10.35 14.30 -3.91
#